data_AF-A0A936YEX4-F1
#
_entry.id   AF-A0A936YEX4-F1
#
_cell.length_a   1.000
_cell.length_b   1.000
_cell.length_c   1.000
_cell.angle_alpha   90.00
_cell.angle_beta   90.00
_cell.angle_gamma   90.00
#
_symmetry.space_group_name_H-M   'P 1'
#
loop_
_entity.id
_entity.type
_entity.pdbx_description
1 polymer ?
#
loop_
_entity_poly.entity_id
_entity_poly.type
_entity_poly.pdbx_seq_one_letter_code
_entity_poly.pdbx_strand_id
1 'polypeptide(L)'
;MALADYITANFSQIKTQLGWSDSVQLVAITDKTLELYGVATEAEATDAKKLHAIADVAVWRQALNDVSLDYNFSADGASYSRSQQAEMIRNNLNNAITDAVVYSSNYAIGYSTNDDHADWVA
;
A
#
# COMPACT_ATOMS: atom_id res chain seq x y z
N MET A 1 4.37 -18.76 8.00
CA MET A 1 5.02 -17.50 8.42
C MET A 1 3.90 -16.59 8.89
N ALA A 2 4.05 -15.94 10.05
CA ALA A 2 3.02 -15.03 10.53
C ALA A 2 2.93 -13.79 9.63
N LEU A 3 1.76 -13.18 9.51
CA LEU A 3 1.54 -11.99 8.69
C LEU A 3 2.46 -10.82 9.10
N ALA A 4 2.62 -10.60 10.40
CA ALA A 4 3.54 -9.59 10.94
C ALA A 4 5.01 -9.83 10.54
N ASP A 5 5.44 -11.10 10.54
CA ASP A 5 6.80 -11.47 10.11
C ASP A 5 6.97 -11.28 8.60
N TYR A 6 5.96 -11.64 7.81
CA TYR A 6 5.94 -11.40 6.37
C TYR A 6 6.12 -9.91 6.05
N ILE A 7 5.33 -9.04 6.69
CA ILE A 7 5.40 -7.60 6.46
C ILE A 7 6.78 -7.07 6.88
N THR A 8 7.29 -7.49 8.05
CA THR A 8 8.61 -7.04 8.52
C THR A 8 9.73 -7.49 7.60
N ALA A 9 9.68 -8.73 7.09
CA ALA A 9 10.71 -9.26 6.20
C ALA A 9 10.74 -8.53 4.84
N ASN A 10 9.57 -8.22 4.27
CA ASN A 10 9.47 -7.66 2.92
C ASN A 10 9.48 -6.12 2.88
N PHE A 11 9.10 -5.46 3.97
CA PHE A 11 8.93 -4.00 4.02
C PHE A 11 9.78 -3.31 5.09
N SER A 12 10.80 -3.97 5.63
CA SER A 12 11.72 -3.42 6.64
C SER A 12 12.34 -2.07 6.24
N GLN A 13 12.69 -1.89 4.96
CA GLN A 13 13.27 -0.65 4.45
C GLN A 13 12.28 0.51 4.54
N ILE A 14 11.03 0.31 4.11
CA ILE A 14 9.97 1.33 4.18
C ILE A 14 9.60 1.64 5.62
N LYS A 15 9.47 0.59 6.44
CA LYS A 15 9.23 0.74 7.87
C LYS A 15 10.28 1.65 8.51
N THR A 16 11.55 1.45 8.17
CA THR A 16 12.66 2.28 8.66
C THR A 16 12.59 3.71 8.14
N GLN A 17 12.33 3.90 6.84
CA GLN A 17 12.27 5.23 6.22
C GLN A 17 11.11 6.08 6.73
N LEU A 18 9.95 5.47 6.96
CA LEU A 18 8.74 6.15 7.46
C LEU A 18 8.65 6.15 8.99
N GLY A 19 9.66 5.62 9.70
CA GLY A 19 9.69 5.60 11.16
C GLY A 19 8.57 4.78 11.80
N TRP A 20 8.11 3.73 11.11
CA TRP A 20 7.01 2.88 11.57
C TRP A 20 7.39 2.02 12.77
N SER A 21 6.46 1.92 13.71
CA SER A 21 6.56 1.07 14.89
C SER A 21 5.72 -0.19 14.74
N ASP A 22 6.18 -1.28 15.34
CA ASP A 22 5.43 -2.54 15.34
C ASP A 22 4.14 -2.45 16.15
N SER A 23 4.12 -1.62 17.20
CA SER A 23 2.96 -1.47 18.08
C SER A 23 1.82 -0.63 17.48
N VAL A 24 2.06 0.09 16.39
CA VAL A 24 1.05 0.99 15.80
C VAL A 24 0.82 0.63 14.34
N GLN A 25 1.81 0.89 13.47
CA GLN A 25 1.63 0.72 12.03
C GLN A 25 1.50 -0.76 11.65
N LEU A 26 2.33 -1.64 12.22
CA LEU A 26 2.26 -3.05 11.87
C LEU A 26 0.93 -3.69 12.34
N VAL A 27 0.44 -3.34 13.53
CA VAL A 27 -0.89 -3.75 14.01
C VAL A 27 -1.98 -3.24 13.07
N ALA A 28 -1.97 -1.95 12.74
CA ALA A 28 -2.98 -1.37 11.86
C ALA A 28 -2.99 -2.00 10.45
N ILE A 29 -1.81 -2.28 9.89
CA ILE A 29 -1.67 -2.95 8.58
C ILE A 29 -2.19 -4.40 8.68
N THR A 30 -1.86 -5.11 9.76
CA THR A 30 -2.32 -6.49 9.99
C THR A 30 -3.85 -6.54 10.09
N ASP A 31 -4.44 -5.67 10.92
CA ASP A 31 -5.90 -5.60 11.09
C ASP A 31 -6.60 -5.24 9.77
N LYS A 32 -6.07 -4.26 9.04
CA LYS A 32 -6.61 -3.87 7.74
C LYS A 32 -6.50 -5.00 6.72
N THR A 33 -5.44 -5.78 6.76
CA THR A 33 -5.24 -6.95 5.88
C THR A 33 -6.30 -8.01 6.14
N LEU A 34 -6.57 -8.34 7.41
CA LEU A 34 -7.59 -9.33 7.79
C LEU A 34 -9.00 -8.86 7.43
N GLU A 35 -9.31 -7.58 7.67
CA GLU A 35 -10.57 -6.95 7.25
C GLU A 35 -10.79 -7.06 5.74
N LEU A 36 -9.75 -6.71 4.96
CA LEU A 36 -9.77 -6.76 3.50
C LEU A 36 -9.85 -8.18 2.95
N TYR A 37 -9.23 -9.14 3.64
CA TYR A 37 -9.35 -10.55 3.32
C TYR A 37 -10.75 -11.10 3.62
N GLY A 38 -11.41 -10.56 4.65
CA GLY A 38 -12.75 -10.95 5.12
C GLY A 38 -12.74 -11.97 6.25
N VAL A 39 -11.71 -11.96 7.10
CA VAL A 39 -11.56 -12.86 8.26
C VAL A 39 -11.28 -12.08 9.53
N ALA A 40 -11.60 -12.66 10.69
CA ALA A 40 -11.36 -12.04 11.99
C ALA A 40 -9.96 -12.32 12.52
N THR A 41 -9.37 -13.45 12.13
CA THR A 41 -8.03 -13.86 12.59
C THR A 41 -7.19 -14.43 11.45
N GLU A 42 -5.87 -14.38 11.59
CA GLU A 42 -4.94 -14.97 10.61
C GLU A 42 -5.17 -16.48 10.43
N ALA A 43 -5.56 -17.18 11.49
CA ALA A 43 -5.82 -18.62 11.45
C ALA A 43 -7.02 -19.00 10.55
N GLU A 44 -7.93 -18.07 10.29
CA GLU A 44 -9.07 -18.27 9.38
C GLU A 44 -8.70 -18.04 7.91
N ALA A 45 -7.53 -17.45 7.62
CA ALA A 45 -7.06 -17.23 6.26
C ALA A 45 -6.57 -18.55 5.65
N THR A 46 -7.35 -19.10 4.72
CA THR A 46 -7.07 -20.38 4.06
C THR A 46 -6.13 -20.28 2.86
N ASP A 47 -5.95 -19.08 2.29
CA ASP A 47 -5.07 -18.82 1.15
C ASP A 47 -3.98 -17.82 1.56
N ALA A 48 -2.81 -18.35 1.85
CA ALA A 48 -1.64 -17.56 2.24
C ALA A 48 -1.16 -16.62 1.11
N LYS A 49 -1.33 -16.99 -0.17
CA LYS A 49 -0.91 -16.13 -1.29
C LYS A 49 -1.83 -14.92 -1.39
N LYS A 50 -3.14 -15.15 -1.28
CA LYS A 50 -4.13 -14.06 -1.19
C LYS A 50 -3.85 -13.18 0.03
N LEU A 51 -3.57 -13.77 1.19
CA LEU A 51 -3.28 -13.01 2.42
C LEU A 51 -2.08 -12.08 2.23
N HIS A 52 -0.98 -12.59 1.67
CA HIS A 52 0.21 -11.78 1.40
C HIS A 52 -0.01 -10.70 0.34
N ALA A 53 -0.72 -11.02 -0.76
CA ALA A 53 -1.03 -10.02 -1.78
C ALA A 53 -1.88 -8.86 -1.23
N ILE A 54 -2.83 -9.17 -0.35
CA ILE A 54 -3.65 -8.16 0.34
C ILE A 54 -2.80 -7.37 1.35
N ALA A 55 -1.87 -8.03 2.04
CA ALA A 55 -0.94 -7.37 2.95
C ALA A 55 -0.09 -6.33 2.23
N ASP A 56 0.44 -6.66 1.05
CA ASP A 56 1.21 -5.72 0.23
C ASP A 56 0.37 -4.47 -0.10
N VAL A 57 -0.87 -4.65 -0.53
CA VAL A 57 -1.80 -3.53 -0.78
C VAL A 57 -2.02 -2.71 0.48
N ALA A 58 -2.22 -3.33 1.64
CA ALA A 58 -2.44 -2.64 2.90
C ALA A 58 -1.20 -1.82 3.33
N VAL A 59 0.01 -2.39 3.19
CA VAL A 59 1.28 -1.69 3.46
C VAL A 59 1.40 -0.45 2.59
N TRP A 60 1.22 -0.57 1.28
CA TRP A 60 1.40 0.57 0.38
C TRP A 60 0.34 1.65 0.55
N ARG A 61 -0.90 1.28 0.92
CA ARG A 61 -1.93 2.25 1.32
C ARG A 61 -1.54 3.01 2.59
N GLN A 62 -1.01 2.32 3.59
CA GLN A 62 -0.52 2.98 4.81
C GLN A 62 0.65 3.92 4.49
N ALA A 63 1.61 3.47 3.67
CA ALA A 63 2.73 4.31 3.24
C ALA A 63 2.25 5.56 2.51
N LEU A 64 1.27 5.43 1.62
CA LEU A 64 0.69 6.57 0.89
C LEU A 64 -0.04 7.54 1.82
N ASN A 65 -0.76 7.03 2.83
CA ASN A 65 -1.42 7.86 3.82
C ASN A 65 -0.40 8.67 4.62
N ASP A 66 0.68 8.04 5.09
CA ASP A 66 1.67 8.71 5.93
C ASP A 66 2.44 9.79 5.15
N VAL A 67 2.78 9.56 3.88
CA VAL A 67 3.43 10.58 3.04
C VAL A 67 2.47 11.65 2.51
N SER A 68 1.15 11.41 2.52
CA SER A 68 0.15 12.39 2.06
C SER A 68 -0.33 13.33 3.18
N LEU A 69 -0.21 12.92 4.45
CA LEU A 69 -0.48 13.77 5.62
C LEU A 69 0.65 14.78 5.91
N ASP A 70 1.86 14.53 5.39
CA ASP A 70 2.96 15.50 5.39
C ASP A 70 2.69 16.62 4.37
N TYR A 71 1.96 17.64 4.82
CA TYR A 71 1.50 18.80 4.05
C TYR A 71 2.60 19.43 3.15
N ASN A 72 2.28 19.63 1.87
CA ASN A 72 3.11 20.35 0.91
C ASN A 72 3.19 21.85 1.27
N PHE A 73 4.27 22.27 1.94
CA PHE A 73 4.67 23.67 1.98
C PHE A 73 5.77 23.91 0.93
N SER A 74 5.37 24.33 -0.28
CA SER A 74 6.32 24.73 -1.33
C SER A 74 6.65 26.22 -1.17
N ALA A 75 7.77 26.51 -0.52
CA ALA A 75 8.47 27.78 -0.67
C ALA A 75 9.90 27.47 -1.14
N ASP A 76 10.29 28.06 -2.28
CA ASP A 76 11.66 28.16 -2.80
C ASP A 76 12.37 26.88 -3.32
N GLY A 77 11.75 26.20 -4.30
CA GLY A 77 12.51 25.53 -5.37
C GLY A 77 13.06 24.13 -5.13
N ALA A 78 12.93 23.56 -3.93
CA ALA A 78 13.36 22.19 -3.61
C ALA A 78 12.20 21.17 -3.59
N SER A 79 11.31 21.22 -4.59
CA SER A 79 10.06 20.42 -4.62
C SER A 79 10.22 18.98 -5.12
N TYR A 80 11.45 18.54 -5.42
CA TYR A 80 11.69 17.34 -6.23
C TYR A 80 11.70 16.01 -5.43
N SER A 81 12.14 15.97 -4.17
CA SER A 81 12.38 14.68 -3.48
C SER A 81 11.12 14.00 -2.94
N ARG A 82 10.09 14.76 -2.52
CA ARG A 82 8.91 14.21 -1.83
C ARG A 82 7.77 13.81 -2.78
N SER A 83 7.57 14.58 -3.85
CA SER A 83 6.67 14.20 -4.95
C SER A 83 7.12 12.89 -5.61
N GLN A 84 8.43 12.72 -5.81
CA GLN A 84 9.04 11.48 -6.30
C GLN A 84 8.81 10.28 -5.36
N GLN A 85 8.88 10.48 -4.04
CA GLN A 85 8.58 9.42 -3.07
C GLN A 85 7.10 9.02 -3.12
N ALA A 86 6.19 9.98 -3.15
CA ALA A 86 4.76 9.72 -3.27
C ALA A 86 4.41 9.00 -4.59
N GLU A 87 5.05 9.39 -5.70
CA GLU A 87 4.89 8.74 -7.00
C GLU A 87 5.41 7.30 -7.00
N MET A 88 6.59 7.06 -6.42
CA MET A 88 7.13 5.71 -6.25
C MET A 88 6.19 4.83 -5.40
N ILE A 89 5.67 5.36 -4.29
CA ILE A 89 4.72 4.64 -3.42
C ILE A 89 3.42 4.33 -4.18
N ARG A 90 2.89 5.27 -4.98
CA ARG A 90 1.72 5.01 -5.83
C ARG A 90 1.98 3.93 -6.87
N ASN A 91 3.14 3.94 -7.51
CA ASN A 91 3.51 2.92 -8.50
C ASN A 91 3.59 1.53 -7.85
N ASN A 92 4.20 1.42 -6.67
CA ASN A 92 4.23 0.15 -5.94
C ASN A 92 2.85 -0.29 -5.44
N LEU A 93 1.99 0.66 -5.02
CA LEU A 93 0.60 0.35 -4.70
C LEU A 93 -0.15 -0.23 -5.91
N ASN A 94 0.03 0.36 -7.08
CA ASN A 94 -0.62 -0.11 -8.31
C ASN A 94 -0.14 -1.51 -8.71
N ASN A 95 1.15 -1.81 -8.55
CA ASN A 95 1.69 -3.15 -8.78
C ASN A 95 1.08 -4.16 -7.79
N ALA A 96 1.05 -3.83 -6.49
CA ALA A 96 0.46 -4.69 -5.47
C ALA A 96 -1.04 -4.95 -5.72
N ILE A 97 -1.78 -3.92 -6.17
CA ILE A 97 -3.18 -4.07 -6.56
C ILE A 97 -3.29 -5.03 -7.76
N THR A 98 -2.45 -4.87 -8.78
CA THR A 98 -2.45 -5.73 -9.97
C THR A 98 -2.22 -7.19 -9.61
N ASP A 99 -1.28 -7.46 -8.70
CA ASP A 99 -1.01 -8.82 -8.21
C ASP A 99 -2.17 -9.37 -7.35
N ALA A 100 -2.83 -8.51 -6.56
CA ALA A 100 -3.95 -8.89 -5.71
C ALA A 100 -5.27 -9.14 -6.49
N VAL A 101 -5.45 -8.53 -7.67
CA VAL A 101 -6.66 -8.68 -8.50
C VAL A 101 -6.93 -10.14 -8.88
N VAL A 102 -5.88 -10.95 -9.05
CA VAL A 102 -5.99 -12.39 -9.35
C VAL A 102 -6.70 -13.16 -8.22
N TYR A 103 -6.61 -12.66 -6.99
CA TYR A 103 -7.17 -13.31 -5.80
C TYR A 103 -8.49 -12.69 -5.32
N SER A 104 -8.85 -11.49 -5.79
CA SER A 104 -10.11 -10.84 -5.48
C SER A 104 -10.42 -9.73 -6.49
N SER A 105 -11.52 -9.92 -7.23
CA SER A 105 -12.05 -8.93 -8.17
C SER A 105 -12.43 -7.59 -7.52
N ASN A 106 -12.61 -7.56 -6.19
CA ASN A 106 -12.88 -6.32 -5.45
C ASN A 106 -11.69 -5.33 -5.48
N TYR A 107 -10.47 -5.78 -5.77
CA TYR A 107 -9.32 -4.88 -5.98
C TYR A 107 -9.25 -4.31 -7.39
N ALA A 108 -10.01 -4.85 -8.35
CA ALA A 108 -10.03 -4.35 -9.73
C ALA A 108 -10.67 -2.95 -9.84
N ILE A 109 -11.45 -2.52 -8.84
CA ILE A 109 -12.20 -1.25 -8.85
C ILE A 109 -11.30 -0.01 -8.61
N GLY A 110 -10.00 -0.21 -8.30
CA GLY A 110 -9.00 0.86 -8.31
C GLY A 110 -8.19 0.97 -9.61
N TYR A 111 -8.35 0.00 -10.52
CA TYR A 111 -7.67 -0.01 -11.81
C TYR A 111 -8.42 0.88 -12.80
N SER A 112 -8.26 2.18 -12.62
CA SER A 112 -8.43 3.11 -13.71
C SER A 112 -7.05 3.29 -14.35
N THR A 113 -6.82 2.61 -15.47
CA THR A 113 -5.77 2.99 -16.43
C THR A 113 -6.13 4.27 -17.17
N ASN A 114 -6.95 5.16 -16.61
CA ASN A 114 -7.31 6.38 -17.32
C ASN A 114 -6.07 7.30 -17.31
N ASP A 115 -5.08 7.15 -18.18
CA ASP A 115 -4.99 7.61 -19.57
C ASP A 115 -6.16 7.37 -20.56
N ASP A 116 -7.39 7.53 -20.08
CA ASP A 116 -8.64 7.59 -20.86
C ASP A 116 -9.23 9.01 -20.73
N HIS A 117 -8.38 10.00 -20.48
CA HIS A 117 -8.71 11.39 -20.76
C HIS A 117 -8.52 11.62 -22.26
N ALA A 118 -9.61 11.49 -23.03
CA ALA A 118 -9.64 11.81 -24.46
C ALA A 118 -9.45 13.30 -24.77
N ASP A 119 -8.99 14.10 -23.82
CA ASP A 119 -9.09 15.57 -23.80
C ASP A 119 -7.77 16.32 -23.53
N TRP A 120 -6.61 15.69 -23.74
CA TRP A 120 -5.31 16.38 -23.79
C TRP A 120 -4.66 16.41 -25.19
N VAL A 121 -5.48 16.54 -26.23
CA VAL A 121 -5.04 17.11 -27.51
C VAL A 121 -5.60 18.52 -27.63
N ALA A 122 -4.74 19.51 -27.35
CA ALA A 122 -4.84 20.87 -27.87
C ALA A 122 -3.43 21.43 -28.09
#